data_AF-A0A1S1NNE8-F1
#
_entry.id   AF-A0A1S1NNE8-F1
#
_cell.length_a   1.000
_cell.length_b   1.000
_cell.length_c   1.000
_cell.angle_alpha   90.00
_cell.angle_beta   90.00
_cell.angle_gamma   90.00
#
_symmetry.space_group_name_H-M   'P 1'
#
loop_
_entity.id
_entity.type
_entity.pdbx_description
1 polymer ?
#
loop_
_entity_poly.entity_id
_entity_poly.type
_entity_poly.pdbx_seq_one_letter_code
_entity_poly.pdbx_strand_id
1 'polypeptide(L)' 'MKAWVDPDRCRGHGICTTICSEVFAINEDGYSEVLMPEIPAELHDAVRDAVKQCPEQAIETS' A
#
# COMPACT_ATOMS: atom_id res chain seq x y z
N MET A 1 -10.00 -5.78 6.30
CA MET A 1 -8.68 -5.49 6.88
C MET A 1 -8.36 -4.02 6.65
N LYS A 2 -7.43 -3.46 7.41
CA LYS A 2 -6.92 -2.11 7.15
C LYS A 2 -5.47 -2.17 6.70
N ALA A 3 -5.04 -1.18 5.92
CA ALA A 3 -3.65 -0.97 5.57
C ALA A 3 -3.22 0.43 5.99
N TRP A 4 -1.92 0.58 6.24
CA TRP A 4 -1.27 1.84 6.55
C TRP A 4 0.06 1.90 5.81
N VAL A 5 0.45 3.09 5.34
CA VAL A 5 1.77 3.35 4.77
C VAL A 5 2.52 4.29 5.70
N ASP A 6 3.69 3.86 6.16
CA ASP A 6 4.63 4.68 6.92
C ASP A 6 5.31 5.70 5.99
N PRO A 7 5.02 7.01 6.13
CA PRO A 7 5.58 8.04 5.25
C PRO A 7 7.09 8.26 5.46
N ASP A 8 7.65 7.93 6.63
CA ASP A 8 9.08 8.10 6.91
C ASP A 8 9.92 6.99 6.23
N ARG A 9 9.29 5.85 5.97
CA ARG A 9 9.91 4.69 5.30
C ARG A 9 9.61 4.64 3.82
N CYS A 10 8.47 5.14 3.38
CA CYS A 10 8.08 5.09 1.98
C CYS A 10 9.06 5.87 1.09
N ARG A 11 9.47 5.27 -0.03
CA ARG A 11 10.41 5.88 -1.02
C ARG A 11 9.81 5.98 -2.42
N GLY A 12 8.50 5.85 -2.56
CA GLY A 12 7.82 6.10 -3.84
C GLY A 12 8.06 5.06 -4.95
N HIS A 13 8.44 3.83 -4.59
CA HIS A 13 8.74 2.78 -5.59
C HIS A 13 7.56 2.38 -6.50
N GLY A 14 6.31 2.63 -6.08
CA GLY A 14 5.11 2.35 -6.90
C GLY A 14 4.74 0.87 -7.08
N ILE A 15 5.44 -0.07 -6.43
CA ILE A 15 5.15 -1.51 -6.51
C ILE A 15 3.75 -1.81 -5.94
N CYS A 16 3.39 -1.22 -4.81
CA CYS A 16 2.07 -1.37 -4.19
C CYS A 16 0.93 -0.94 -5.12
N THR A 17 1.06 0.19 -5.80
CA THR A 17 0.09 0.66 -6.81
C THR A 17 0.01 -0.26 -8.02
N THR A 18 1.13 -0.88 -8.42
CA THR A 18 1.12 -1.88 -9.51
C THR A 18 0.38 -3.15 -9.11
N ILE A 19 0.48 -3.57 -7.85
CA ILE A 19 -0.15 -4.79 -7.33
C ILE A 19 -1.64 -4.58 -7.03
N CYS A 20 -1.99 -3.44 -6.43
CA CYS A 20 -3.36 -3.15 -5.98
C CYS A 20 -3.65 -1.65 -6.06
N SER A 21 -3.87 -1.15 -7.29
CA SER A 21 -4.17 0.26 -7.57
C SER A 21 -5.46 0.75 -6.93
N GLU A 22 -6.36 -0.16 -6.59
CA GLU A 22 -7.63 0.09 -5.91
C GLU A 22 -7.41 0.54 -4.47
N VAL A 23 -6.33 0.08 -3.82
CA VAL A 23 -6.01 0.37 -2.42
C VAL A 23 -4.88 1.38 -2.28
N PHE A 24 -3.90 1.39 -3.19
CA PHE A 24 -2.71 2.22 -3.08
C PHE A 24 -2.53 3.17 -4.27
N ALA A 25 -2.32 4.45 -3.98
CA ALA A 25 -1.88 5.44 -4.96
C ALA A 25 -0.54 6.07 -4.55
N ILE A 26 0.12 6.72 -5.50
CA ILE A 26 1.23 7.65 -5.25
C ILE A 26 0.65 9.07 -5.29
N ASN A 27 0.89 9.84 -4.23
CA ASN A 27 0.46 11.22 -4.11
C ASN A 27 1.43 12.18 -4.84
N GLU A 28 1.10 13.48 -4.83
CA GLU A 28 1.88 14.51 -5.53
C GLU A 28 3.31 14.69 -4.97
N ASP A 29 3.54 14.30 -3.71
CA ASP A 29 4.84 14.33 -3.07
C ASP A 29 5.69 13.08 -3.39
N GLY A 30 5.15 12.13 -4.16
CA GLY A 30 5.84 10.90 -4.57
C GLY A 30 5.76 9.76 -3.55
N TYR A 31 4.92 9.87 -2.52
CA TYR A 31 4.74 8.83 -1.50
C TYR A 31 3.45 8.05 -1.71
N SER A 32 3.44 6.79 -1.27
CA SER A 32 2.23 5.97 -1.33
C SER A 32 1.26 6.29 -0.21
N GLU A 33 -0.04 6.25 -0.51
CA GLU A 33 -1.15 6.40 0.44
C GLU A 33 -2.21 5.32 0.23
N VAL A 34 -3.05 5.11 1.26
CA VAL A 34 -4.16 4.14 1.23
C VAL A 34 -5.46 4.86 0.88
N LEU A 35 -6.13 4.41 -0.18
CA LEU A 35 -7.32 5.05 -0.76
C LEU A 35 -8.63 4.74 -0.03
N MET A 36 -8.65 3.68 0.79
CA MET A 36 -9.87 3.26 1.49
C MET A 36 -9.60 2.81 2.94
N PRO A 37 -10.49 3.15 3.89
CA PRO A 37 -10.28 2.85 5.30
C PRO A 37 -10.54 1.38 5.67
N GLU A 38 -11.31 0.66 4.86
CA GLU A 38 -11.64 -0.75 5.04
C GLU A 38 -11.53 -1.45 3.69
N ILE A 39 -10.67 -2.47 3.63
CA ILE A 39 -10.34 -3.17 2.39
C ILE A 39 -11.27 -4.38 2.24
N PRO A 40 -12.00 -4.49 1.10
CA PRO A 40 -12.83 -5.65 0.77
C PRO A 40 -12.05 -6.97 0.75
N ALA A 41 -12.71 -8.08 1.10
CA ALA A 41 -12.08 -9.39 1.24
C ALA A 41 -11.39 -9.87 -0.05
N GLU A 42 -11.96 -9.54 -1.20
CA GLU A 42 -11.41 -9.86 -2.53
C GLU A 42 -10.05 -9.19 -2.81
N LEU A 43 -9.70 -8.11 -2.09
CA LEU A 43 -8.43 -7.40 -2.25
C LEU A 43 -7.38 -7.78 -1.19
N HIS A 44 -7.74 -8.60 -0.19
CA HIS A 44 -6.84 -8.87 0.94
C HIS A 44 -5.53 -9.53 0.51
N ASP A 45 -5.58 -10.45 -0.45
CA ASP A 45 -4.38 -11.15 -0.91
C ASP A 45 -3.46 -10.24 -1.73
N ALA A 46 -4.01 -9.38 -2.57
CA ALA A 46 -3.25 -8.36 -3.29
C ALA A 46 -2.57 -7.38 -2.31
N VAL A 47 -3.27 -6.97 -1.25
CA VAL A 47 -2.70 -6.11 -0.20
C VAL A 47 -1.60 -6.83 0.58
N ARG A 48 -1.78 -8.11 0.94
CA ARG A 48 -0.72 -8.90 1.58
C ARG A 48 0.52 -9.02 0.70
N ASP A 49 0.36 -9.14 -0.61
CA ASP A 49 1.48 -9.20 -1.53
C ASP A 49 2.15 -7.84 -1.72
N ALA A 50 1.39 -6.74 -1.73
CA ALA A 50 1.95 -5.39 -1.70
C ALA A 50 2.80 -5.14 -0.44
N VAL A 51 2.35 -5.62 0.73
CA VAL A 51 3.11 -5.56 1.98
C VAL A 51 4.46 -6.29 1.85
N LYS A 52 4.45 -7.53 1.35
CA LYS A 52 5.67 -8.35 1.20
C LYS A 52 6.65 -7.77 0.18
N GLN A 53 6.15 -7.13 -0.88
CA GLN A 53 6.97 -6.64 -1.98
C GLN A 53 7.45 -5.20 -1.80
N CYS A 54 6.99 -4.48 -0.77
CA CYS A 54 7.53 -3.16 -0.47
C CYS A 54 9.02 -3.25 -0.08
N PRO A 55 9.96 -2.68 -0.85
CA PRO A 55 11.39 -2.81 -0.56
C PRO A 55 11.78 -2.21 0.79
N GLU A 56 11.08 -1.15 1.18
CA GLU A 56 11.29 -0.41 2.43
C GLU A 56 10.50 -1.00 3.62
N GLN A 57 9.67 -2.03 3.36
CA GLN A 57 8.73 -2.61 4.31
C GLN A 57 7.84 -1.53 4.97
N ALA A 58 7.43 -0.52 4.19
CA ALA A 58 6.70 0.65 4.67
C ALA A 58 5.19 0.43 4.81
N ILE A 59 4.67 -0.77 4.54
CA ILE A 59 3.22 -1.05 4.53
C ILE A 59 2.90 -2.02 5.67
N GLU A 60 1.93 -1.66 6.49
CA GLU A 60 1.43 -2.48 7.59
C GLU A 60 -0.06 -2.74 7.45
N THR A 61 -0.55 -3.82 8.04
CA THR A 61 -1.97 -4.21 7.97
C THR A 61 -2.49 -4.71 9.31
N SER A 62 -3.78 -4.47 9.59
CA SER A 62 -4.50 -4.95 10.77
C SER A 62 -5.79 -5.69 10.42
#